data_AF-A0A6L3ZIX4-F1
#
_entry.id   AF-A0A6L3ZIX4-F1
#
_cell.length_a   1.000
_cell.length_b   1.000
_cell.length_c   1.000
_cell.angle_alpha   90.00
_cell.angle_beta   90.00
_cell.angle_gamma   90.00
#
_symmetry.space_group_name_H-M   'P 1'
#
loop_
_entity.id
_entity.type
_entity.pdbx_description
1 polymer ?
#
loop_
_entity_poly.entity_id
_entity_poly.type
_entity_poly.pdbx_seq_one_letter_code
_entity_poly.pdbx_strand_id
1 'polypeptide(L)'
;MKTVLFQFVLFSILLLPTSCSEMLTNKDTLRDISIKTELFSHRQFFELRQINAKLIEKLDQPPSHVLQLFKEIEDSLMNIQQSLIEHCGGIHPKTGSYMHLPAIAHVNHYFYRDDLNQNQRIHTFFHLVAKFVTSYTELNPESPFGEELQSKFEFLSNTADIEPTELFLDLPLDRAMQVIRSLQMSIELEKMRYVLSLQNIN
;
A
#
# COMPACT_ATOMS: atom_id res chain seq x y z
N MET A 1 40.56 50.62 -44.31
CA MET A 1 40.22 50.95 -42.91
C MET A 1 40.96 49.98 -42.00
N LYS A 2 41.65 50.53 -40.99
CA LYS A 2 42.52 49.88 -39.99
C LYS A 2 41.68 49.19 -38.89
N THR A 3 41.92 47.91 -38.57
CA THR A 3 42.56 47.35 -37.36
C THR A 3 42.01 47.76 -35.98
N VAL A 4 41.47 46.79 -35.22
CA VAL A 4 41.58 46.56 -33.74
C VAL A 4 41.19 45.08 -33.48
N LEU A 5 42.12 44.11 -33.40
CA LEU A 5 42.74 43.46 -32.21
C LEU A 5 41.81 43.21 -30.99
N PHE A 6 41.42 41.96 -30.69
CA PHE A 6 42.06 41.00 -29.75
C PHE A 6 41.98 41.39 -28.25
N GLN A 7 41.12 40.67 -27.51
CA GLN A 7 41.07 40.39 -26.04
C GLN A 7 39.59 40.04 -25.73
N PHE A 8 39.18 38.82 -25.41
CA PHE A 8 39.47 38.10 -24.16
C PHE A 8 39.25 36.60 -24.40
N VAL A 9 40.35 35.84 -24.45
CA VAL A 9 40.39 34.50 -23.87
C VAL A 9 40.58 34.73 -22.37
N LEU A 10 39.95 33.89 -21.53
CA LEU A 10 40.04 33.84 -20.07
C LEU A 10 39.11 34.79 -19.27
N PHE A 11 37.86 34.37 -19.12
CA PHE A 11 37.17 34.29 -17.82
C PHE A 11 36.25 33.06 -17.93
N SER A 12 36.75 31.89 -17.54
CA SER A 12 36.27 31.19 -16.34
C SER A 12 34.79 30.81 -16.50
N ILE A 13 34.45 29.56 -16.86
CA ILE A 13 34.31 28.45 -15.90
C ILE A 13 33.52 28.93 -14.66
N LEU A 14 32.38 28.28 -14.40
CA LEU A 14 31.29 28.60 -13.45
C LEU A 14 30.15 29.32 -14.19
N LEU A 15 29.10 28.66 -14.69
CA LEU A 15 28.11 27.92 -13.91
C LEU A 15 27.30 26.98 -14.83
N LEU A 16 27.73 25.72 -14.92
CA LEU A 16 26.84 24.55 -14.82
C LEU A 16 27.32 23.86 -13.53
N PRO A 17 26.44 23.52 -12.56
CA PRO A 17 25.17 22.85 -12.81
C PRO A 17 23.99 23.33 -11.92
N THR A 18 22.77 23.35 -12.47
CA THR A 18 21.56 23.07 -11.67
C THR A 18 20.77 21.93 -12.31
N SER A 19 21.46 20.84 -12.64
CA SER A 19 20.86 19.52 -12.80
C SER A 19 21.34 18.64 -11.64
N CYS A 20 20.98 19.03 -10.42
CA CYS A 20 21.27 18.26 -9.21
C CYS A 20 20.16 18.46 -8.17
N SER A 21 18.90 18.47 -8.64
CA SER A 21 17.72 18.46 -7.77
C SER A 21 16.79 17.32 -8.12
N GLU A 22 16.62 16.96 -9.41
CA GLU A 22 15.72 15.88 -9.83
C GLU A 22 16.23 14.47 -9.49
N MET A 23 17.54 14.30 -9.28
CA MET A 23 18.12 12.97 -9.03
C MET A 23 18.07 12.54 -7.56
N LEU A 24 17.94 13.50 -6.63
CA LEU A 24 17.76 13.24 -5.19
C LEU A 24 16.29 12.89 -4.90
N THR A 25 15.34 13.69 -5.38
CA THR A 25 13.90 13.41 -5.26
C THR A 25 13.52 12.05 -5.84
N ASN A 26 14.05 11.69 -7.02
CA ASN A 26 13.70 10.42 -7.65
C ASN A 26 14.26 9.18 -6.90
N LYS A 27 15.40 9.30 -6.20
CA LYS A 27 15.94 8.22 -5.37
C LYS A 27 15.15 8.05 -4.08
N ASP A 28 14.76 9.15 -3.46
CA ASP A 28 13.95 9.12 -2.23
C ASP A 28 12.56 8.57 -2.53
N THR A 29 11.90 9.01 -3.61
CA THR A 29 10.62 8.45 -4.08
C THR A 29 10.72 6.95 -4.40
N LEU A 30 11.78 6.50 -5.07
CA LEU A 30 11.98 5.07 -5.36
C LEU A 30 12.22 4.24 -4.09
N ARG A 31 12.94 4.80 -3.12
CA ARG A 31 13.14 4.18 -1.80
C ARG A 31 11.82 4.04 -1.05
N ASP A 32 11.00 5.09 -1.03
CA ASP A 32 9.70 5.09 -0.36
C ASP A 32 8.74 4.08 -0.98
N ILE A 33 8.70 4.00 -2.31
CA ILE A 33 7.95 2.97 -3.05
C ILE A 33 8.43 1.56 -2.66
N SER A 34 9.74 1.35 -2.55
CA SER A 34 10.30 0.05 -2.17
C SER A 34 9.91 -0.33 -0.75
N ILE A 35 10.03 0.58 0.22
CA ILE A 35 9.67 0.34 1.62
C ILE A 35 8.18 0.04 1.76
N LYS A 36 7.32 0.87 1.16
CA LYS A 36 5.85 0.70 1.15
C LYS A 36 5.42 -0.64 0.55
N THR A 37 6.19 -1.21 -0.38
CA THR A 37 5.84 -2.48 -1.05
C THR A 37 6.47 -3.69 -0.36
N GLU A 38 7.66 -3.55 0.21
CA GLU A 38 8.41 -4.63 0.87
C GLU A 38 7.81 -5.00 2.23
N LEU A 39 7.42 -4.01 3.04
CA LEU A 39 6.70 -4.19 4.32
C LEU A 39 5.47 -5.10 4.22
N PHE A 40 4.95 -5.19 3.00
CA PHE A 40 3.68 -5.76 2.67
C PHE A 40 3.83 -7.03 1.81
N SER A 41 4.97 -7.33 1.20
CA SER A 41 5.01 -8.36 0.13
C SER A 41 5.78 -9.66 0.41
N HIS A 42 6.73 -9.70 1.36
CA HIS A 42 7.70 -10.81 1.38
C HIS A 42 7.45 -11.90 2.43
N ARG A 43 6.84 -11.61 3.58
CA ARG A 43 6.63 -12.63 4.64
C ARG A 43 5.39 -13.50 4.42
N GLN A 44 4.38 -12.94 3.78
CA GLN A 44 3.02 -13.47 3.74
C GLN A 44 2.85 -14.70 2.85
N PHE A 45 3.60 -14.81 1.75
CA PHE A 45 3.48 -15.94 0.81
C PHE A 45 3.97 -17.27 1.41
N PHE A 46 5.01 -17.23 2.25
CA PHE A 46 5.53 -18.41 2.92
C PHE A 46 4.60 -18.88 4.05
N GLU A 47 4.04 -17.95 4.82
CA GLU A 47 3.06 -18.26 5.87
C GLU A 47 1.77 -18.86 5.29
N LEU A 48 1.31 -18.35 4.14
CA LEU A 48 0.14 -18.87 3.41
C LEU A 48 0.26 -20.36 3.08
N ARG A 49 1.43 -20.80 2.58
CA ARG A 49 1.65 -22.23 2.26
C ARG A 49 1.61 -23.10 3.51
N GLN A 50 2.21 -22.65 4.60
CA GLN A 50 2.24 -23.41 5.84
C GLN A 50 0.87 -23.53 6.49
N ILE A 51 0.05 -22.48 6.39
CA ILE A 51 -1.30 -22.44 6.95
C ILE A 51 -2.29 -23.23 6.07
N ASN A 52 -2.22 -23.11 4.74
CA ASN A 52 -3.04 -23.94 3.84
C ASN A 52 -2.76 -25.44 4.01
N ALA A 53 -1.51 -25.83 4.25
CA ALA A 53 -1.18 -27.23 4.54
C ALA A 53 -1.89 -27.76 5.80
N LYS A 54 -2.02 -26.92 6.85
CA LYS A 54 -2.71 -27.27 8.10
C LYS A 54 -4.23 -27.28 7.98
N LEU A 55 -4.81 -26.40 7.15
CA LEU A 55 -6.25 -26.29 6.94
C LEU A 55 -6.83 -27.45 6.09
N ILE A 56 -6.07 -27.99 5.14
CA ILE A 56 -6.50 -29.13 4.31
C ILE A 56 -6.68 -30.41 5.16
N GLU A 57 -6.00 -30.51 6.31
CA GLU A 57 -6.06 -31.68 7.18
C GLU A 57 -7.22 -31.67 8.20
N LYS A 58 -7.89 -30.52 8.40
CA LYS A 58 -8.93 -30.35 9.44
C LYS A 58 -10.07 -29.45 8.96
N LEU A 59 -11.13 -30.02 8.39
CA LEU A 59 -12.34 -29.29 8.00
C LEU A 59 -13.54 -29.75 8.85
N ASP A 60 -13.78 -29.06 9.96
CA ASP A 60 -15.13 -28.83 10.50
C ASP A 60 -15.44 -27.33 10.43
N GLN A 61 -16.69 -26.98 10.12
CA GLN A 61 -17.08 -25.63 9.69
C GLN A 61 -16.93 -24.60 10.83
N PRO A 62 -16.17 -23.50 10.63
CA PRO A 62 -16.03 -22.45 11.63
C PRO A 62 -17.33 -21.66 11.85
N PRO A 63 -17.52 -21.04 13.04
CA PRO A 63 -18.73 -20.30 13.39
C PRO A 63 -18.98 -19.11 12.44
N SER A 64 -20.23 -18.98 11.97
CA SER A 64 -20.60 -18.11 10.84
C SER A 64 -20.44 -16.60 11.09
N HIS A 65 -20.67 -16.12 12.32
CA HIS A 65 -20.61 -14.70 12.64
C HIS A 65 -19.18 -14.12 12.57
N VAL A 66 -18.16 -14.97 12.74
CA VAL A 66 -16.75 -14.53 12.65
C VAL A 66 -16.33 -14.37 11.19
N LEU A 67 -16.72 -15.32 10.34
CA LEU A 67 -16.46 -15.22 8.91
C LEU A 67 -17.11 -13.98 8.30
N GLN A 68 -18.19 -13.47 8.91
CA GLN A 68 -18.83 -12.23 8.49
C GLN A 68 -17.91 -11.01 8.68
N LEU A 69 -17.21 -10.89 9.82
CA LEU A 69 -16.27 -9.78 10.06
C LEU A 69 -15.15 -9.76 9.00
N PHE A 70 -14.56 -10.91 8.72
CA PHE A 70 -13.51 -11.04 7.69
C PHE A 70 -14.06 -10.74 6.29
N LYS A 71 -15.25 -11.24 5.95
CA LYS A 71 -15.90 -10.96 4.68
C LYS A 71 -16.19 -9.48 4.49
N GLU A 72 -16.66 -8.78 5.52
CA GLU A 72 -16.98 -7.34 5.43
C GLU A 72 -15.75 -6.49 5.09
N ILE A 73 -14.59 -6.79 5.69
CA ILE A 73 -13.35 -6.07 5.37
C ILE A 73 -12.78 -6.48 4.01
N GLU A 74 -12.86 -7.76 3.63
CA GLU A 74 -12.44 -8.26 2.31
C GLU A 74 -13.22 -7.59 1.17
N ASP A 75 -14.56 -7.55 1.29
CA ASP A 75 -15.45 -6.89 0.34
C ASP A 75 -15.16 -5.38 0.25
N SER A 76 -14.92 -4.73 1.39
CA SER A 76 -14.61 -3.30 1.44
C SER A 76 -13.29 -2.97 0.73
N LEU A 77 -12.24 -3.77 0.97
CA LEU A 77 -10.94 -3.60 0.30
C LEU A 77 -11.04 -3.89 -1.21
N MET A 78 -11.84 -4.89 -1.61
CA MET A 78 -12.11 -5.17 -3.04
C MET A 78 -12.82 -3.99 -3.72
N ASN A 79 -13.80 -3.38 -3.06
CA ASN A 79 -14.51 -2.22 -3.59
C ASN A 79 -13.57 -1.01 -3.78
N ILE A 80 -12.64 -0.78 -2.84
CA ILE A 80 -11.62 0.27 -2.97
C ILE A 80 -10.72 -0.01 -4.17
N GLN A 81 -10.25 -1.25 -4.33
CA GLN A 81 -9.43 -1.67 -5.47
C GLN A 81 -10.15 -1.42 -6.81
N GLN A 82 -11.39 -1.90 -6.93
CA GLN A 82 -12.16 -1.74 -8.15
C GLN A 82 -12.39 -0.26 -8.48
N SER A 83 -12.78 0.53 -7.48
CA SER A 83 -13.00 1.98 -7.64
C SER A 83 -11.72 2.72 -8.05
N LEU A 84 -10.57 2.34 -7.48
CA LEU A 84 -9.28 2.92 -7.85
C LEU A 84 -8.89 2.57 -9.29
N ILE A 85 -9.07 1.31 -9.69
CA ILE A 85 -8.83 0.85 -11.06
C ILE A 85 -9.70 1.62 -12.05
N GLU A 86 -11.00 1.72 -11.78
CA GLU A 86 -11.95 2.48 -12.61
C GLU A 86 -11.56 3.95 -12.71
N HIS A 87 -11.19 4.58 -11.59
CA HIS A 87 -10.72 5.97 -11.57
C HIS A 87 -9.43 6.18 -12.38
N CYS A 88 -8.57 5.15 -12.46
CA CYS A 88 -7.34 5.17 -13.24
C CYS A 88 -7.53 4.68 -14.69
N GLY A 89 -8.76 4.68 -15.21
CA GLY A 89 -9.07 4.34 -16.61
C GLY A 89 -9.37 2.86 -16.88
N GLY A 90 -9.38 2.02 -15.85
CA GLY A 90 -9.78 0.61 -15.96
C GLY A 90 -8.68 -0.35 -16.42
N ILE A 91 -9.11 -1.56 -16.79
CA ILE A 91 -8.24 -2.63 -17.27
C ILE A 91 -8.39 -2.74 -18.80
N HIS A 92 -7.25 -2.76 -19.48
CA HIS A 92 -7.20 -2.96 -20.92
C HIS A 92 -7.68 -4.39 -21.28
N PRO A 93 -8.74 -4.53 -22.10
CA PRO A 93 -9.47 -5.79 -22.27
C PRO A 93 -8.65 -6.89 -22.96
N LYS A 94 -7.61 -6.52 -23.73
CA LYS A 94 -6.79 -7.51 -24.46
C LYS A 94 -5.57 -7.98 -23.67
N THR A 95 -5.05 -7.17 -22.76
CA THR A 95 -3.79 -7.45 -22.06
C THR A 95 -3.99 -7.72 -20.57
N GLY A 96 -5.17 -7.43 -20.03
CA GLY A 96 -5.42 -7.50 -18.59
C GLY A 96 -4.60 -6.48 -17.78
N SER A 97 -3.91 -5.55 -18.44
CA SER A 97 -3.06 -4.54 -17.82
C SER A 97 -3.85 -3.27 -17.51
N TYR A 98 -3.41 -2.47 -16.55
CA TYR A 98 -4.03 -1.17 -16.27
C TYR A 98 -3.82 -0.18 -17.43
N MET A 99 -4.85 0.61 -17.76
CA MET A 99 -4.83 1.47 -18.96
C MET A 99 -3.88 2.69 -18.88
N HIS A 100 -3.53 3.18 -17.67
CA HIS A 100 -2.79 4.44 -17.50
C HIS A 100 -1.52 4.38 -16.66
N LEU A 101 -0.82 3.24 -16.60
CA LEU A 101 0.41 3.12 -15.78
C LEU A 101 1.48 4.19 -16.12
N PRO A 102 2.16 4.78 -15.11
CA PRO A 102 2.08 4.44 -13.69
C PRO A 102 0.87 5.05 -12.95
N ALA A 103 0.08 5.93 -13.58
CA ALA A 103 -1.15 6.54 -13.05
C ALA A 103 -1.00 7.30 -11.70
N ILE A 104 0.22 7.75 -11.34
CA ILE A 104 0.50 8.38 -10.03
C ILE A 104 -0.46 9.54 -9.73
N ALA A 105 -0.66 10.46 -10.68
CA ALA A 105 -1.57 11.59 -10.50
C ALA A 105 -3.03 11.16 -10.26
N HIS A 106 -3.46 10.03 -10.84
CA HIS A 106 -4.81 9.48 -10.62
C HIS A 106 -4.94 8.80 -9.27
N VAL A 107 -3.89 8.12 -8.79
CA VAL A 107 -3.85 7.57 -7.42
C VAL A 107 -3.91 8.70 -6.41
N ASN A 108 -3.09 9.73 -6.58
CA ASN A 108 -3.11 10.90 -5.71
C ASN A 108 -4.49 11.57 -5.72
N HIS A 109 -5.06 11.74 -6.91
CA HIS A 109 -6.40 12.32 -7.04
C HIS A 109 -7.45 11.49 -6.30
N TYR A 110 -7.45 10.16 -6.52
CA TYR A 110 -8.42 9.26 -5.90
C TYR A 110 -8.40 9.35 -4.38
N PHE A 111 -7.22 9.33 -3.75
CA PHE A 111 -7.11 9.29 -2.29
C PHE A 111 -7.16 10.67 -1.62
N TYR A 112 -6.73 11.74 -2.31
CA TYR A 112 -6.38 13.02 -1.67
C TYR A 112 -6.99 14.29 -2.28
N ARG A 113 -7.76 14.22 -3.38
CA ARG A 113 -8.27 15.47 -4.00
C ARG A 113 -9.54 15.98 -3.33
N ASP A 114 -9.49 17.26 -2.96
CA ASP A 114 -10.50 17.94 -2.13
C ASP A 114 -11.83 18.26 -2.83
N ASP A 115 -11.87 18.36 -4.16
CA ASP A 115 -13.06 18.79 -4.92
C ASP A 115 -14.18 17.74 -4.99
N LEU A 116 -13.93 16.55 -4.46
CA LEU A 116 -14.88 15.46 -4.28
C LEU A 116 -15.23 15.26 -2.78
N ASN A 117 -15.43 16.34 -2.00
CA ASN A 117 -15.74 16.27 -0.57
C ASN A 117 -14.76 15.37 0.23
N GLN A 118 -13.45 15.40 -0.07
CA GLN A 118 -12.52 14.33 0.34
C GLN A 118 -11.11 14.79 0.73
N ASN A 119 -10.86 14.99 2.04
CA ASN A 119 -10.05 14.05 2.84
C ASN A 119 -10.66 12.67 3.19
N GLN A 120 -11.93 12.38 2.84
CA GLN A 120 -12.62 11.17 3.31
C GLN A 120 -12.10 9.83 2.79
N ARG A 121 -11.52 9.67 1.58
CA ARG A 121 -11.20 8.29 1.10
C ARG A 121 -10.02 7.66 1.82
N ILE A 122 -8.94 8.41 2.00
CA ILE A 122 -7.83 7.94 2.83
C ILE A 122 -8.28 7.70 4.27
N HIS A 123 -9.10 8.59 4.84
CA HIS A 123 -9.67 8.39 6.18
C HIS A 123 -10.63 7.21 6.24
N THR A 124 -11.40 6.95 5.18
CA THR A 124 -12.32 5.81 5.08
C THR A 124 -11.53 4.52 5.03
N PHE A 125 -10.43 4.47 4.27
CA PHE A 125 -9.50 3.34 4.28
C PHE A 125 -9.00 3.06 5.71
N PHE A 126 -8.44 4.05 6.39
CA PHE A 126 -7.95 3.87 7.76
C PHE A 126 -9.06 3.55 8.77
N HIS A 127 -10.23 4.16 8.64
CA HIS A 127 -11.38 3.87 9.49
C HIS A 127 -11.86 2.42 9.33
N LEU A 128 -11.93 1.91 8.10
CA LEU A 128 -12.27 0.51 7.83
C LEU A 128 -11.27 -0.44 8.49
N VAL A 129 -9.97 -0.17 8.35
CA VAL A 129 -8.91 -0.98 8.96
C VAL A 129 -8.99 -0.93 10.48
N ALA A 130 -9.12 0.25 11.07
CA ALA A 130 -9.21 0.43 12.51
C ALA A 130 -10.46 -0.26 13.10
N LYS A 131 -11.60 -0.16 12.41
CA LYS A 131 -12.83 -0.85 12.79
C LYS A 131 -12.62 -2.37 12.80
N PHE A 132 -12.02 -2.93 11.74
CA PHE A 132 -11.73 -4.36 11.67
C PHE A 132 -10.81 -4.80 12.81
N VAL A 133 -9.69 -4.10 13.04
CA VAL A 133 -8.74 -4.43 14.11
C VAL A 133 -9.44 -4.39 15.47
N THR A 134 -10.20 -3.34 15.76
CA THR A 134 -10.93 -3.21 17.04
C THR A 134 -11.88 -4.38 17.25
N SER A 135 -12.75 -4.66 16.28
CA SER A 135 -13.70 -5.77 16.37
C SER A 135 -13.02 -7.14 16.44
N TYR A 136 -11.88 -7.31 15.78
CA TYR A 136 -11.13 -8.57 15.82
C TYR A 136 -10.40 -8.77 17.15
N THR A 137 -9.83 -7.71 17.74
CA THR A 137 -9.20 -7.77 19.07
C THR A 137 -10.23 -8.09 20.15
N GLU A 138 -11.46 -7.57 20.05
CA GLU A 138 -12.56 -7.95 20.95
C GLU A 138 -12.93 -9.44 20.81
N LEU A 139 -12.86 -9.98 19.59
CA LEU A 139 -13.17 -11.37 19.29
C LEU A 139 -12.04 -12.34 19.69
N ASN A 140 -10.79 -11.96 19.47
CA ASN A 140 -9.60 -12.77 19.74
C ASN A 140 -8.49 -11.92 20.41
N PRO A 141 -8.60 -11.64 21.72
CA PRO A 141 -7.70 -10.73 22.44
C PRO A 141 -6.24 -11.16 22.45
N GLU A 142 -5.98 -12.47 22.34
CA GLU A 142 -4.63 -13.04 22.34
C GLU A 142 -3.95 -12.95 20.96
N SER A 143 -4.65 -12.47 19.93
CA SER A 143 -4.04 -12.33 18.60
C SER A 143 -3.04 -11.16 18.58
N PRO A 144 -1.81 -11.38 18.07
CA PRO A 144 -0.85 -10.31 17.86
C PRO A 144 -1.18 -9.43 16.65
N PHE A 145 -2.25 -9.71 15.89
CA PHE A 145 -2.53 -9.07 14.61
C PHE A 145 -2.63 -7.55 14.68
N GLY A 146 -3.32 -7.02 15.70
CA GLY A 146 -3.46 -5.57 15.89
C GLY A 146 -2.12 -4.89 16.09
N GLU A 147 -1.27 -5.45 16.95
CA GLU A 147 0.08 -4.96 17.23
C GLU A 147 1.00 -5.10 16.00
N GLU A 148 0.93 -6.24 15.30
CA GLU A 148 1.68 -6.47 14.05
C GLU A 148 1.31 -5.43 12.99
N LEU A 149 0.02 -5.11 12.85
CA LEU A 149 -0.43 -4.13 11.87
C LEU A 149 -0.05 -2.70 12.28
N GLN A 150 -0.19 -2.35 13.56
CA GLN A 150 0.25 -1.07 14.09
C GLN A 150 1.75 -0.86 13.88
N SER A 151 2.57 -1.88 14.16
CA SER A 151 4.03 -1.80 13.97
C SER A 151 4.43 -1.51 12.52
N LYS A 152 3.65 -1.96 11.53
CA LYS A 152 3.88 -1.63 10.11
C LYS A 152 3.63 -0.15 9.84
N PHE A 153 2.57 0.43 10.41
CA PHE A 153 2.28 1.86 10.27
C PHE A 153 3.30 2.72 11.04
N GLU A 154 3.68 2.31 12.25
CA GLU A 154 4.73 3.00 13.03
C GLU A 154 6.09 2.94 12.34
N PHE A 155 6.42 1.83 11.66
CA PHE A 155 7.66 1.75 10.88
C PHE A 155 7.67 2.77 9.73
N LEU A 156 6.54 2.99 9.05
CA LEU A 156 6.42 4.00 8.01
C LEU A 156 6.72 5.40 8.56
N SER A 157 6.14 5.75 9.72
CA SER A 157 6.34 7.06 10.35
C SER A 157 7.74 7.23 10.91
N ASN A 158 8.25 6.25 11.65
CA ASN A 158 9.49 6.39 12.41
C ASN A 158 10.76 6.14 11.57
N THR A 159 10.68 5.30 10.53
CA THR A 159 11.86 4.87 9.75
C THR A 159 11.91 5.51 8.38
N ALA A 160 10.75 5.73 7.75
CA ALA A 160 10.65 6.32 6.43
C ALA A 160 10.25 7.80 6.44
N ASP A 161 9.90 8.37 7.61
CA ASP A 161 9.38 9.75 7.73
C ASP A 161 8.11 9.96 6.90
N ILE A 162 7.27 8.92 6.83
CA ILE A 162 6.01 8.91 6.06
C ILE A 162 4.84 8.85 7.04
N GLU A 163 4.03 9.91 7.05
CA GLU A 163 2.80 9.92 7.83
C GLU A 163 1.85 8.83 7.32
N PRO A 164 1.12 8.10 8.18
CA PRO A 164 0.23 7.04 7.73
C PRO A 164 -0.80 7.56 6.73
N THR A 165 -1.26 8.80 6.89
CA THR A 165 -2.15 9.46 5.94
C THR A 165 -1.55 9.59 4.53
N GLU A 166 -0.24 9.61 4.38
CA GLU A 166 0.46 9.71 3.10
C GLU A 166 0.78 8.34 2.48
N LEU A 167 0.18 7.26 3.00
CA LEU A 167 0.42 5.88 2.56
C LEU A 167 0.36 5.73 1.03
N PHE A 168 -0.65 6.30 0.38
CA PHE A 168 -0.85 6.22 -1.07
C PHE A 168 -0.29 7.39 -1.85
N LEU A 169 0.27 8.41 -1.18
CA LEU A 169 0.82 9.58 -1.84
C LEU A 169 2.01 9.16 -2.71
N ASP A 170 1.98 9.65 -3.95
CA ASP A 170 2.96 9.45 -5.01
C ASP A 170 3.19 7.98 -5.40
N LEU A 171 2.25 7.09 -5.05
CA LEU A 171 2.32 5.69 -5.48
C LEU A 171 1.80 5.51 -6.91
N PRO A 172 2.55 4.77 -7.75
CA PRO A 172 2.00 4.18 -8.97
C PRO A 172 0.80 3.28 -8.65
N LEU A 173 -0.15 3.15 -9.59
CA LEU A 173 -1.33 2.31 -9.41
C LEU A 173 -0.99 0.86 -9.06
N ASP A 174 0.01 0.26 -9.72
CA ASP A 174 0.45 -1.11 -9.41
C ASP A 174 0.94 -1.24 -7.96
N ARG A 175 1.60 -0.20 -7.43
CA ARG A 175 2.13 -0.18 -6.07
C ARG A 175 1.05 0.11 -5.03
N ALA A 176 0.14 1.03 -5.31
CA ALA A 176 -1.05 1.24 -4.49
C ALA A 176 -1.90 -0.04 -4.39
N MET A 177 -2.10 -0.73 -5.52
CA MET A 177 -2.76 -2.04 -5.56
C MET A 177 -2.01 -3.09 -4.76
N GLN A 178 -0.68 -3.10 -4.81
CA GLN A 178 0.15 -4.02 -4.02
C GLN A 178 -0.04 -3.80 -2.52
N VAL A 179 -0.05 -2.56 -2.03
CA VAL A 179 -0.31 -2.24 -0.61
C VAL A 179 -1.66 -2.81 -0.16
N ILE A 180 -2.73 -2.58 -0.94
CA ILE A 180 -4.07 -3.09 -0.60
C ILE A 180 -4.11 -4.63 -0.60
N ARG A 181 -3.51 -5.27 -1.62
CA ARG A 181 -3.45 -6.75 -1.71
C ARG A 181 -2.71 -7.39 -0.55
N SER A 182 -1.65 -6.75 -0.10
CA SER A 182 -0.87 -7.23 1.03
C SER A 182 -1.56 -7.07 2.38
N LEU A 183 -2.42 -6.06 2.52
CA LEU A 183 -3.32 -5.97 3.67
C LEU A 183 -4.36 -7.09 3.63
N GLN A 184 -5.03 -7.29 2.48
CA GLN A 184 -5.96 -8.42 2.29
C GLN A 184 -5.30 -9.76 2.63
N MET A 185 -4.05 -9.93 2.22
CA MET A 185 -3.29 -11.13 2.52
C MET A 185 -2.99 -11.29 4.02
N SER A 186 -2.66 -10.20 4.73
CA SER A 186 -2.49 -10.26 6.19
C SER A 186 -3.78 -10.67 6.88
N ILE A 187 -4.91 -10.13 6.42
CA ILE A 187 -6.24 -10.45 6.95
C ILE A 187 -6.59 -11.91 6.68
N GLU A 188 -6.31 -12.43 5.48
CA GLU A 188 -6.54 -13.83 5.13
C GLU A 188 -5.71 -14.78 6.02
N LEU A 189 -4.43 -14.48 6.21
CA LEU A 189 -3.55 -15.26 7.10
C LEU A 189 -4.11 -15.28 8.52
N GLU A 190 -4.59 -14.14 9.00
CA GLU A 190 -5.16 -14.04 10.34
C GLU A 190 -6.50 -14.79 10.45
N LYS A 191 -7.36 -14.72 9.43
CA LYS A 191 -8.58 -15.53 9.32
C LYS A 191 -8.25 -17.01 9.47
N MET A 192 -7.24 -17.47 8.76
CA MET A 192 -6.83 -18.86 8.80
C MET A 192 -6.23 -19.26 10.17
N ARG A 193 -5.40 -18.41 10.79
CA ARG A 193 -4.86 -18.62 12.15
C ARG A 193 -5.99 -18.74 13.17
N TYR A 194 -7.00 -17.88 13.06
CA TYR A 194 -8.18 -17.92 13.90
C TYR A 194 -8.99 -19.20 13.71
N VAL A 195 -9.24 -19.63 12.47
CA VAL A 195 -9.96 -20.89 12.22
C VAL A 195 -9.20 -22.08 12.85
N LEU A 196 -7.87 -22.11 12.73
CA LEU A 196 -7.05 -23.16 13.35
C LEU A 196 -7.08 -23.11 14.88
N SER A 197 -7.14 -21.93 15.50
CA SER A 197 -7.20 -21.82 16.97
C SER A 197 -8.51 -22.38 17.51
N LEU A 198 -9.64 -22.14 16.84
CA LEU A 198 -10.93 -22.72 17.18
C LEU A 198 -10.93 -24.26 17.14
N GLN A 199 -10.17 -24.84 16.21
CA GLN A 199 -10.07 -26.30 16.06
C GLN A 199 -9.15 -26.98 17.09
N ASN A 200 -8.30 -26.23 17.80
CA ASN A 200 -7.42 -26.74 18.84
C ASN A 200 -8.04 -26.65 20.26
N ILE A 201 -9.28 -26.16 20.38
CA ILE A 201 -10.02 -26.08 21.64
C ILE A 201 -10.79 -27.39 21.94
N ASN A 202 -10.68 -28.41 21.08
CA ASN A 202 -11.26 -29.76 21.29
C ASN A 202 -10.24 -30.77 21.81
#